data_AF-A0A2E7LSN5-F1
#
_entry.id   AF-A0A2E7LSN5-F1
#
_cell.length_a   1.000
_cell.length_b   1.000
_cell.length_c   1.000
_cell.angle_alpha   90.00
_cell.angle_beta   90.00
_cell.angle_gamma   90.00
#
_symmetry.space_group_name_H-M   'P 1'
#
loop_
_entity.id
_entity.type
_entity.pdbx_description
1 polymer ?
#
loop_
_entity_poly.entity_id
_entity_poly.type
_entity_poly.pdbx_seq_one_letter_code
_entity_poly.pdbx_strand_id
1 'polypeptide(L)'
;MKGQISTNTIVGLIIALSALIIIVGFTTGGLGNLFSSVAETSPDKIDTYKSNCNNLCNSAKASISNSGIDSFSSSSYCSKKFLIDNEEKNCYDAEINVKCSGSYRSDAGSLVYFNEQDNCGLGL
;
A
#
# COMPACT_ATOMS: atom_id res chain seq x y z
N MET A 1 -0.33 44.50 25.54
CA MET A 1 0.95 43.77 25.63
C MET A 1 1.10 42.95 24.35
N LYS A 2 1.98 43.35 23.43
CA LYS A 2 2.23 42.58 22.20
C LYS A 2 3.14 41.42 22.58
N GLY A 3 2.55 40.21 22.67
CA GLY A 3 3.25 39.00 23.08
C GLY A 3 4.38 38.71 22.10
N GLN A 4 5.61 38.93 22.56
CA GLN A 4 6.80 38.47 21.87
C GLN A 4 6.83 36.95 22.08
N ILE A 5 6.33 36.20 21.11
CA ILE A 5 6.43 34.73 21.15
C ILE A 5 7.94 34.44 21.10
N SER A 6 8.47 33.90 22.20
CA SER A 6 9.86 33.48 22.28
C SER A 6 10.12 32.47 21.16
N THR A 7 11.23 32.62 20.43
CA THR A 7 11.61 31.74 19.32
C THR A 7 11.56 30.25 19.72
N ASN A 8 11.84 29.94 20.99
CA ASN A 8 11.72 28.59 21.54
C ASN A 8 10.28 28.03 21.53
N THR A 9 9.26 28.87 21.74
CA THR A 9 7.85 28.45 21.70
C THR A 9 7.43 28.11 20.28
N ILE A 10 7.92 28.86 19.29
CA ILE A 10 7.65 28.60 17.87
C ILE A 10 8.28 27.26 17.45
N VAL A 11 9.53 27.01 17.86
CA VAL A 11 10.24 25.76 17.56
C VAL A 11 9.53 24.56 18.20
N GLY A 12 9.10 24.68 19.46
CA GLY A 12 8.34 23.63 20.15
C GLY A 12 7.01 23.30 19.46
N LEU A 13 6.29 24.31 18.98
CA LEU A 13 5.05 24.16 18.23
C LEU A 13 5.26 23.40 16.92
N ILE A 14 6.33 23.71 16.17
CA ILE A 14 6.65 23.04 14.91
C ILE A 14 6.93 21.56 15.15
N ILE A 15 7.72 21.21 16.17
CA ILE A 15 8.05 19.80 16.47
C ILE A 15 6.79 19.02 16.84
N ALA A 16 5.93 19.59 17.69
CA ALA A 16 4.68 18.95 18.11
C ALA A 16 3.73 18.71 16.93
N LEU A 17 3.58 19.69 16.03
CA LEU A 17 2.78 19.57 14.82
C LEU A 17 3.36 18.53 13.85
N SER A 18 4.69 18.52 13.68
CA SER A 18 5.38 17.55 12.82
C SER A 18 5.17 16.12 13.29
N ALA A 19 5.32 15.88 14.59
CA ALA A 19 5.09 14.57 15.20
C ALA A 19 3.64 14.11 15.01
N LEU A 20 2.68 15.02 15.14
CA LEU A 20 1.26 14.69 14.96
C LEU A 20 0.95 14.30 13.51
N ILE A 21 1.50 15.01 12.52
CA ILE A 21 1.33 14.70 11.09
C ILE A 21 1.95 13.35 10.76
N ILE A 22 3.13 13.05 11.34
CA ILE A 22 3.78 11.75 11.17
C ILE A 22 2.90 10.63 11.73
N ILE A 23 2.41 10.77 12.97
CA ILE A 23 1.56 9.77 13.61
C ILE A 23 0.27 9.57 12.81
N VAL A 24 -0.42 10.65 12.43
CA VAL A 24 -1.66 10.56 11.64
C VAL A 24 -1.37 9.95 10.27
N GLY A 25 -0.27 10.32 9.60
CA GLY A 25 0.13 9.75 8.32
C GLY A 25 0.44 8.26 8.37
N PHE A 26 1.00 7.78 9.50
CA PHE A 26 1.21 6.35 9.76
C PHE A 26 -0.07 5.61 10.16
N THR A 27 -0.95 6.21 10.99
CA THR A 27 -2.19 5.55 11.46
C THR A 27 -3.29 5.53 10.41
N THR A 28 -3.32 6.49 9.49
CA THR A 28 -4.28 6.56 8.37
C THR A 28 -3.76 5.92 7.08
N GLY A 29 -2.52 5.40 7.06
CA GLY A 29 -1.92 4.80 5.87
C GLY A 29 -1.61 5.77 4.72
N GLY A 30 -1.72 7.10 4.95
CA GLY A 30 -1.65 8.13 3.91
C GLY A 30 -0.27 8.32 3.26
N LEU A 31 0.81 7.86 3.90
CA LEU A 31 2.16 7.94 3.32
C LEU A 31 2.34 7.05 2.08
N GLY A 32 1.50 6.02 1.88
CA GLY A 32 1.54 5.20 0.66
C GLY A 32 1.14 5.95 -0.62
N ASN A 33 0.30 6.99 -0.49
CA ASN A 33 -0.22 7.74 -1.64
C ASN A 33 0.66 8.94 -2.05
N LEU A 34 1.53 9.44 -1.17
CA LEU A 34 2.37 10.62 -1.46
C LEU A 34 3.63 10.30 -2.28
N PHE A 35 4.08 9.04 -2.31
CA PHE A 35 5.22 8.61 -3.13
C PHE A 35 4.83 8.07 -4.52
N SER A 36 3.54 8.10 -4.88
CA SER A 36 3.07 7.60 -6.18
C SER A 36 3.42 8.50 -7.38
N SER A 37 3.97 9.70 -7.16
CA SER A 37 4.20 10.70 -8.25
C SER A 37 5.67 10.93 -8.64
N VAL A 38 6.65 10.22 -8.08
CA VAL A 38 8.05 10.35 -8.51
C VAL A 38 8.37 9.24 -9.51
N ALA A 39 7.97 9.45 -10.76
CA ALA A 39 8.24 8.55 -11.86
C ALA A 39 9.44 9.05 -12.69
N GLU A 40 10.67 8.73 -12.30
CA GLU A 40 11.86 8.87 -13.17
C GLU A 40 12.64 7.56 -13.29
N THR A 41 12.86 7.18 -14.54
CA THR A 41 13.16 5.83 -15.00
C THR A 41 14.57 5.39 -14.63
N SER A 42 14.67 4.50 -13.63
CA SER A 42 15.91 3.86 -13.17
C SER A 42 15.61 2.43 -12.72
N PRO A 43 16.60 1.51 -12.65
CA PRO A 43 16.43 0.17 -12.07
C PRO A 43 15.84 0.18 -10.64
N ASP A 44 16.02 1.27 -9.90
CA ASP A 44 15.29 1.61 -8.66
C ASP A 44 13.75 1.51 -8.78
N LYS A 45 13.19 1.72 -9.98
CA LYS A 45 11.75 1.64 -10.23
C LYS A 45 11.21 0.24 -10.08
N ILE A 46 11.93 -0.80 -10.52
CA ILE A 46 11.43 -2.18 -10.37
C ILE A 46 11.37 -2.54 -8.89
N ASP A 47 12.38 -2.17 -8.10
CA ASP A 47 12.36 -2.39 -6.66
C ASP A 47 11.30 -1.54 -5.96
N THR A 48 11.05 -0.32 -6.45
CA THR A 48 9.92 0.52 -6.01
C THR A 48 8.57 -0.14 -6.33
N TYR A 49 8.40 -0.70 -7.54
CA TYR A 49 7.19 -1.40 -7.94
C TYR A 49 6.99 -2.67 -7.11
N LYS A 50 8.06 -3.44 -6.84
CA LYS A 50 8.01 -4.58 -5.94
C LYS A 50 7.60 -4.19 -4.53
N SER A 51 8.20 -3.13 -3.98
CA SER A 51 7.85 -2.61 -2.66
C SER A 51 6.38 -2.15 -2.61
N ASN A 52 5.93 -1.44 -3.64
CA ASN A 52 4.53 -1.02 -3.77
C ASN A 52 3.60 -2.23 -3.84
N CYS A 53 3.89 -3.21 -4.68
CA CYS A 53 3.13 -4.46 -4.79
C CYS A 53 3.08 -5.25 -3.48
N ASN A 54 4.17 -5.30 -2.71
CA ASN A 54 4.19 -5.91 -1.38
C ASN A 54 3.27 -5.17 -0.40
N ASN A 55 3.29 -3.83 -0.43
CA ASN A 55 2.40 -3.01 0.40
C ASN A 55 0.93 -3.19 0.00
N LEU A 56 0.63 -3.21 -1.30
CA LEU A 56 -0.70 -3.48 -1.83
C LEU A 56 -1.18 -4.87 -1.42
N CYS A 57 -0.33 -5.88 -1.54
CA CYS A 57 -0.63 -7.24 -1.10
C CYS A 57 -0.94 -7.26 0.40
N ASN A 58 -0.11 -6.68 1.25
CA ASN A 58 -0.34 -6.63 2.69
C ASN A 58 -1.65 -5.90 3.04
N SER A 59 -1.95 -4.80 2.36
CA SER A 59 -3.21 -4.09 2.53
C SER A 59 -4.41 -4.95 2.12
N ALA A 60 -4.32 -5.69 1.02
CA ALA A 60 -5.37 -6.60 0.58
C ALA A 60 -5.60 -7.73 1.60
N LYS A 61 -4.52 -8.29 2.17
CA LYS A 61 -4.59 -9.30 3.26
C LYS A 61 -5.28 -8.77 4.51
N ALA A 62 -5.00 -7.53 4.88
CA ALA A 62 -5.66 -6.87 6.00
C ALA A 62 -7.17 -6.67 5.71
N SER A 63 -7.54 -6.31 4.49
CA SER A 63 -8.94 -6.20 4.07
C SER A 63 -9.68 -7.54 4.11
N ILE A 64 -9.05 -8.64 3.67
CA ILE A 64 -9.64 -9.99 3.78
C ILE A 64 -10.02 -10.31 5.22
N SER A 65 -9.13 -9.96 6.17
CA SER A 65 -9.35 -10.25 7.58
C SER A 65 -10.54 -9.48 8.18
N ASN A 66 -10.95 -8.37 7.56
CA ASN A 66 -12.04 -7.52 8.04
C ASN A 66 -13.35 -7.68 7.25
N SER A 67 -13.26 -8.05 5.97
CA SER A 67 -14.39 -7.97 5.02
C SER A 67 -14.52 -9.18 4.10
N GLY A 68 -13.71 -10.23 4.31
CA GLY A 68 -13.77 -11.46 3.53
C GLY A 68 -13.03 -11.37 2.19
N ILE A 69 -12.98 -12.51 1.49
CA ILE A 69 -12.16 -12.68 0.27
C ILE A 69 -12.60 -11.79 -0.91
N ASP A 70 -13.86 -11.38 -0.97
CA ASP A 70 -14.37 -10.48 -2.02
C ASP A 70 -13.69 -9.09 -1.99
N SER A 71 -13.15 -8.70 -0.84
CA SER A 71 -12.34 -7.47 -0.72
C SER A 71 -10.97 -7.58 -1.39
N PHE A 72 -10.50 -8.81 -1.67
CA PHE A 72 -9.23 -9.05 -2.35
C PHE A 72 -9.35 -8.84 -3.85
N SER A 73 -10.40 -9.34 -4.48
CA SER A 73 -10.63 -9.20 -5.93
C SER A 73 -10.80 -7.74 -6.36
N SER A 74 -11.42 -6.94 -5.48
CA SER A 74 -11.59 -5.49 -5.64
C SER A 74 -10.39 -4.68 -5.12
N SER A 75 -9.34 -5.33 -4.61
CA SER A 75 -8.20 -4.63 -4.02
C SER A 75 -7.34 -3.92 -5.07
N SER A 76 -6.64 -2.89 -4.61
CA SER A 76 -5.62 -2.20 -5.40
C SER A 76 -4.50 -3.12 -5.85
N TYR A 77 -4.24 -4.25 -5.17
CA TYR A 77 -3.25 -5.23 -5.63
C TYR A 77 -3.67 -5.86 -6.98
N CYS A 78 -4.95 -6.18 -7.15
CA CYS A 78 -5.45 -6.83 -8.38
C CYS A 78 -5.69 -5.87 -9.54
N SER A 79 -5.86 -4.57 -9.27
CA SER A 79 -6.22 -3.56 -10.27
C SER A 79 -5.08 -2.60 -10.63
N LYS A 80 -4.05 -2.48 -9.78
CA LYS A 80 -2.92 -1.58 -10.04
C LYS A 80 -2.01 -2.16 -11.11
N LYS A 81 -1.76 -1.35 -12.13
CA LYS A 81 -0.78 -1.62 -13.17
C LYS A 81 0.37 -0.62 -13.12
N PHE A 82 1.54 -1.07 -13.53
CA PHE A 82 2.76 -0.29 -13.64
C PHE A 82 3.24 -0.30 -15.08
N LEU A 83 3.69 0.85 -15.58
CA LEU A 83 4.22 0.95 -16.94
C LEU A 83 5.68 0.53 -16.92
N ILE A 84 6.00 -0.60 -17.56
CA ILE A 84 7.36 -1.12 -17.75
C ILE A 84 7.56 -1.27 -19.25
N ASP A 85 8.57 -0.59 -19.80
CA ASP A 85 8.88 -0.64 -21.24
C ASP A 85 7.69 -0.33 -22.17
N ASN A 86 6.85 0.63 -21.76
CA ASN A 86 5.58 1.04 -22.42
C ASN A 86 4.48 -0.03 -22.43
N GLU A 87 4.62 -1.09 -21.64
CA GLU A 87 3.56 -2.08 -21.41
C GLU A 87 3.02 -1.96 -19.99
N GLU A 88 1.71 -2.13 -19.83
CA GLU A 88 1.10 -2.21 -18.51
C GLU A 88 1.31 -3.60 -17.92
N LYS A 89 2.00 -3.67 -16.77
CA LYS A 89 2.27 -4.92 -16.03
C LYS A 89 1.62 -4.87 -14.65
N ASN A 90 1.06 -5.98 -14.24
CA ASN A 90 0.52 -6.20 -12.90
C ASN A 90 1.62 -6.67 -11.95
N CYS A 91 1.34 -6.62 -10.65
CA CYS A 91 2.27 -7.08 -9.62
C CYS A 91 2.74 -8.52 -9.78
N TYR A 92 1.89 -9.40 -10.32
CA TYR A 92 2.16 -10.83 -10.51
C TYR A 92 2.82 -11.17 -11.84
N ASP A 93 2.98 -10.21 -12.75
CA ASP A 93 3.67 -10.42 -14.02
C ASP A 93 5.17 -10.63 -13.79
N ALA A 94 5.83 -11.36 -14.70
CA ALA A 94 7.19 -11.88 -14.50
C ALA A 94 8.24 -10.78 -14.25
N GLU A 95 8.01 -9.58 -14.77
CA GLU A 95 8.87 -8.41 -14.64
C GLU A 95 8.91 -7.87 -13.21
N ILE A 96 7.79 -7.94 -12.48
CA ILE A 96 7.67 -7.49 -11.07
C ILE A 96 7.78 -8.68 -10.12
N ASN A 97 7.10 -9.79 -10.43
CA ASN A 97 7.11 -11.08 -9.74
C ASN A 97 6.80 -11.00 -8.24
N VAL A 98 5.78 -10.22 -7.87
CA VAL A 98 5.24 -10.14 -6.51
C VAL A 98 3.90 -10.85 -6.46
N LYS A 99 3.95 -12.13 -6.08
CA LYS A 99 2.78 -13.00 -5.88
C LYS A 99 2.16 -12.76 -4.51
N CYS A 100 0.83 -12.68 -4.45
CA CYS A 100 0.11 -12.40 -3.22
C CYS A 100 -0.80 -13.56 -2.85
N SER A 101 -0.31 -14.38 -1.93
CA SER A 101 -1.04 -15.51 -1.38
C SER A 101 -1.02 -15.53 0.15
N GLY A 102 -1.95 -16.27 0.74
CA GLY A 102 -2.06 -16.43 2.18
C GLY A 102 -3.26 -17.27 2.59
N SER A 103 -3.65 -17.15 3.86
CA SER A 103 -4.83 -17.81 4.41
C SER A 103 -5.59 -16.90 5.37
N TYR A 104 -6.91 -17.06 5.44
CA TYR A 104 -7.78 -16.41 6.41
C TYR A 104 -8.74 -17.44 7.03
N ARG A 105 -9.37 -17.10 8.16
CA ARG A 105 -10.46 -17.91 8.71
C ARG A 105 -11.78 -17.40 8.18
N SER A 106 -12.57 -18.28 7.57
CA SER A 106 -13.94 -17.96 7.17
C SER A 106 -14.86 -17.85 8.39
N ASP A 107 -16.06 -17.30 8.19
CA ASP A 107 -17.10 -17.23 9.22
C ASP A 107 -17.53 -18.61 9.74
N ALA A 108 -17.34 -19.66 8.94
CA ALA A 108 -17.53 -21.06 9.32
C ALA A 108 -16.37 -21.64 10.16
N GLY A 109 -15.37 -20.81 10.52
CA GLY A 109 -14.20 -21.20 11.30
C GLY A 109 -13.14 -22.00 10.53
N SER A 110 -13.35 -22.22 9.24
CA SER A 110 -12.43 -22.99 8.39
C SER A 110 -11.28 -22.12 7.89
N LEU A 111 -10.07 -22.69 7.81
CA LEU A 111 -8.94 -22.02 7.17
C LEU A 111 -9.10 -22.08 5.65
N VAL A 112 -9.13 -20.93 5.00
CA VAL A 112 -9.27 -20.80 3.55
C VAL A 112 -7.99 -20.18 3.00
N TYR A 113 -7.46 -20.76 1.94
CA TYR A 113 -6.27 -20.26 1.25
C TYR A 113 -6.67 -19.39 0.06
N PHE A 114 -5.88 -18.38 -0.22
CA PHE A 114 -6.07 -17.50 -1.37
C PHE A 114 -4.73 -17.26 -2.07
N ASN A 115 -4.82 -16.98 -3.37
CA ASN A 115 -3.72 -16.51 -4.20
C ASN A 115 -4.23 -15.48 -5.22
N GLU A 116 -3.31 -14.81 -5.88
CA GLU A 116 -3.60 -13.79 -6.88
C GLU A 116 -4.28 -14.32 -8.14
N GLN A 117 -3.95 -15.55 -8.56
CA GLN A 117 -4.45 -16.15 -9.81
C GLN A 117 -5.96 -16.41 -9.73
N ASP A 118 -6.39 -17.04 -8.65
CA ASP A 118 -7.80 -17.41 -8.48
C ASP A 118 -8.66 -16.20 -8.09
N ASN A 119 -8.09 -15.20 -7.41
CA ASN A 119 -8.88 -14.17 -6.73
C ASN A 119 -8.73 -12.76 -7.28
N CYS A 120 -7.81 -12.49 -8.22
CA CYS A 120 -7.81 -11.23 -8.96
C CYS A 120 -8.70 -11.24 -10.20
N GLY A 121 -9.52 -12.30 -10.38
CA GLY A 121 -10.34 -12.45 -11.58
C GLY A 121 -9.51 -12.68 -12.84
N LEU A 122 -8.30 -13.22 -12.68
CA LEU A 122 -7.48 -13.73 -13.77
C LEU A 122 -8.14 -15.03 -14.25
N GLY A 123 -9.26 -14.89 -14.95
CA GLY A 123 -9.91 -16.00 -15.61
C GLY A 123 -8.87 -16.77 -16.44
N LEU A 124 -8.84 -18.08 -16.25
CA LEU A 124 -8.26 -19.01 -17.22
C LEU A 124 -8.84 -18.76 -18.62
#